data_AF-P0C8X9-F1
#
_entry.id   AF-P0C8X9-F1
#
_cell.length_a   1.000
_cell.length_b   1.000
_cell.length_c   1.000
_cell.angle_alpha   90.00
_cell.angle_beta   90.00
_cell.angle_gamma   90.00
#
_symmetry.space_group_name_H-M   'P 1'
#
loop_
_entity.id
_entity.type
_entity.pdbx_description
1 polymer ?
#
loop_
_entity_poly.entity_id
_entity_poly.type
_entity_poly.pdbx_seq_one_letter_code
_entity_poly.pdbx_strand_id
1 'polypeptide(L)' 'MKNIAMKTTVVLTILLLSVLTAINADTMKKRSDYCSNDFCFFSCRRDRCARGDCENGKCVCKNCHLN' A
#
# COMPACT_ATOMS: atom_id res chain seq x y z
N MET A 1 16.88 9.31 38.80
CA MET A 1 16.87 8.20 37.80
C MET A 1 15.52 7.99 37.10
N LYS A 2 14.37 8.43 37.64
CA LYS A 2 13.03 8.24 37.01
C LYS A 2 12.84 8.89 35.62
N ASN A 3 13.50 10.02 35.33
CA ASN A 3 13.33 10.74 34.06
C ASN A 3 14.10 10.14 32.87
N ILE A 4 15.19 9.40 33.13
CA ILE A 4 15.96 8.74 32.06
C ILE A 4 15.16 7.57 31.51
N ALA A 5 14.58 6.75 32.41
CA ALA A 5 13.72 5.63 32.04
C ALA A 5 12.54 6.07 31.18
N MET A 6 11.87 7.18 31.52
CA MET A 6 10.73 7.67 30.72
C MET A 6 11.14 8.14 29.32
N LYS A 7 12.28 8.84 29.19
CA LYS A 7 12.77 9.31 27.88
C LYS A 7 13.17 8.14 26.97
N THR A 8 13.82 7.11 27.51
CA THR A 8 14.19 5.93 26.74
C THR A 8 12.98 5.17 26.21
N THR A 9 11.90 5.06 26.99
CA THR A 9 10.67 4.37 26.56
C THR A 9 10.01 5.10 25.40
N VAL A 10 10.00 6.44 25.41
CA VAL A 10 9.43 7.26 24.32
C VAL A 10 10.22 7.09 23.02
N VAL A 11 11.56 7.07 23.10
CA VAL A 11 12.39 6.84 21.90
C VAL A 11 12.15 5.43 21.35
N LEU A 12 12.02 4.44 22.23
CA LEU A 12 11.76 3.05 21.84
C LEU A 12 10.40 2.89 21.15
N THR A 13 9.35 3.54 21.65
CA THR A 13 8.01 3.47 21.03
C THR A 13 7.97 4.15 19.68
N ILE A 14 8.66 5.28 19.49
CA ILE A 14 8.77 5.95 18.18
C ILE A 14 9.49 5.04 17.18
N LEU A 15 10.57 4.37 17.58
CA LEU A 15 11.29 3.39 16.75
C LEU A 15 10.39 2.21 16.34
N LEU A 16 9.62 1.65 17.28
CA LEU A 16 8.68 0.56 16.98
C LEU A 16 7.58 1.00 16.02
N LEU A 17 6.99 2.18 16.22
CA LEU A 17 5.96 2.73 15.33
C LEU A 17 6.49 2.97 13.92
N SER A 18 7.71 3.48 13.79
CA SER A 18 8.35 3.72 12.48
C SER A 18 8.70 2.42 11.76
N VAL A 19 9.17 1.40 12.47
CA VAL A 19 9.37 0.06 11.90
C VAL A 19 8.04 -0.56 11.47
N LEU A 20 6.99 -0.45 12.28
CA LEU A 20 5.68 -1.00 11.97
C LEU A 20 5.06 -0.31 10.74
N THR A 21 5.17 1.03 10.65
CA THR A 21 4.71 1.78 9.47
C THR A 21 5.53 1.46 8.23
N ALA A 22 6.84 1.26 8.36
CA ALA A 22 7.69 0.82 7.25
C ALA A 22 7.32 -0.59 6.75
N ILE A 23 7.11 -1.56 7.65
CA ILE A 23 6.67 -2.93 7.29
C ILE A 23 5.30 -2.89 6.60
N ASN A 24 4.36 -2.10 7.11
CA ASN A 24 3.06 -1.95 6.48
C ASN A 24 3.17 -1.25 5.12
N ALA A 25 4.04 -0.24 4.98
CA ALA A 25 4.31 0.41 3.71
C ALA A 25 4.95 -0.55 2.71
N ASP A 26 5.91 -1.38 3.13
CA ASP A 26 6.52 -2.43 2.30
C ASP A 26 5.53 -3.54 1.96
N THR A 27 4.58 -3.85 2.85
CA THR A 27 3.49 -4.80 2.59
C THR A 27 2.49 -4.20 1.59
N MET A 28 2.17 -2.92 1.70
CA MET A 28 1.39 -2.18 0.71
C MET A 28 2.15 -2.03 -0.62
N LYS A 29 3.48 -1.90 -0.57
CA LYS A 29 4.35 -1.81 -1.74
C LYS A 29 4.50 -3.15 -2.43
N LYS A 30 4.60 -4.25 -1.68
CA LYS A 30 4.45 -5.62 -2.20
C LYS A 30 3.07 -5.85 -2.83
N ARG A 31 2.02 -5.22 -2.31
CA ARG A 31 0.70 -5.22 -2.95
C ARG A 31 0.68 -4.37 -4.24
N SER A 32 1.57 -3.39 -4.36
CA SER A 32 1.76 -2.60 -5.57
C SER A 32 2.64 -3.30 -6.61
N ASP A 33 3.57 -4.16 -6.19
CA ASP A 33 4.37 -5.01 -7.10
C ASP A 33 3.58 -6.24 -7.54
N TYR A 34 2.75 -6.80 -6.64
CA TYR A 34 1.85 -7.90 -6.94
C TYR A 34 0.53 -7.35 -7.44
N CYS A 35 0.51 -6.99 -8.72
CA CYS A 35 -0.73 -6.63 -9.37
C CYS A 35 -1.74 -7.78 -9.20
N SER A 36 -2.81 -7.51 -8.46
CA SER A 36 -3.94 -8.41 -8.29
C SER A 36 -5.03 -8.02 -9.28
N ASN A 37 -5.47 -8.98 -10.11
CA ASN A 37 -6.51 -8.71 -11.12
C ASN A 37 -7.80 -8.17 -10.49
N ASP A 38 -8.21 -8.63 -9.30
CA ASP A 38 -9.39 -8.10 -8.62
C ASP A 38 -9.23 -6.63 -8.24
N PHE A 39 -8.09 -6.28 -7.63
CA PHE A 39 -7.81 -4.90 -7.23
C PHE A 39 -7.66 -3.98 -8.46
N CYS A 40 -7.03 -4.50 -9.51
CA CYS A 40 -6.87 -3.80 -10.78
C CYS A 40 -8.22 -3.56 -11.46
N PHE A 41 -9.05 -4.59 -11.57
CA PHE A 41 -10.40 -4.50 -12.10
C PHE A 41 -11.23 -3.47 -11.33
N PHE A 42 -11.24 -3.53 -9.99
CA PHE A 42 -11.98 -2.57 -9.17
C PHE A 42 -11.49 -1.13 -9.35
N SER A 43 -10.17 -0.92 -9.37
CA SER A 43 -9.59 0.42 -9.57
C SER A 43 -9.94 0.96 -10.96
N CYS A 44 -9.80 0.15 -12.01
CA CYS A 44 -10.15 0.53 -13.38
C CYS A 44 -11.64 0.81 -13.55
N ARG A 45 -12.51 0.03 -12.89
CA ARG A 45 -13.96 0.28 -12.92
C ARG A 45 -14.32 1.62 -12.27
N ARG A 46 -13.62 1.97 -11.18
CA ARG A 46 -13.76 3.27 -10.52
C ARG A 46 -13.35 4.43 -11.44
N ASP A 47 -12.37 4.20 -12.29
CA ASP A 47 -11.93 5.14 -13.33
C ASP A 47 -12.74 5.04 -14.65
N ARG A 48 -13.93 4.42 -14.60
CA ARG A 48 -14.87 4.24 -15.74
C ARG A 48 -14.29 3.47 -16.93
N CYS A 49 -13.55 2.41 -16.62
CA CYS A 49 -13.10 1.44 -17.61
C CYS A 49 -13.88 0.13 -17.51
N ALA A 50 -14.06 -0.56 -18.64
CA ALA A 50 -14.78 -1.83 -18.69
C ALA A 50 -14.05 -2.96 -17.95
N ARG A 51 -12.72 -2.92 -17.97
CA ARG A 51 -11.84 -4.00 -17.52
C ARG A 51 -10.50 -3.44 -17.07
N GLY A 52 -9.87 -4.12 -16.12
CA GLY A 52 -8.48 -3.91 -15.73
C GLY A 52 -7.78 -5.25 -15.56
N ASP A 53 -6.58 -5.39 -16.12
CA ASP A 53 -5.76 -6.59 -15.96
C ASP A 53 -4.38 -6.24 -15.46
N CYS A 54 -3.73 -7.22 -14.86
CA CYS A 54 -2.34 -7.17 -14.49
C CYS A 54 -1.43 -7.62 -15.62
N GLU A 55 -0.63 -6.70 -16.14
CA GLU A 55 0.38 -6.95 -17.17
C GLU A 55 1.75 -6.51 -16.67
N ASN A 56 2.74 -7.42 -16.70
CA ASN A 56 4.10 -7.16 -16.20
C ASN A 56 4.15 -6.55 -14.79
N GLY A 57 3.30 -7.03 -13.89
CA GLY A 57 3.22 -6.55 -12.51
C GLY A 57 2.58 -5.16 -12.35
N LYS A 58 2.01 -4.59 -13.42
CA LYS A 58 1.30 -3.30 -13.39
C LYS A 58 -0.16 -3.48 -13.76
N CYS A 59 -1.02 -2.69 -13.14
CA CYS A 59 -2.43 -2.65 -13.50
C CYS A 59 -2.64 -1.83 -14.79
N VAL A 60 -3.29 -2.44 -15.78
CA VAL A 60 -3.60 -1.84 -17.08
C VAL A 60 -5.10 -1.84 -17.27
N CYS A 61 -5.70 -0.64 -17.29
CA CYS A 61 -7.11 -0.45 -17.58
C CYS A 61 -7.36 -0.45 -19.09
N LYS A 62 -8.40 -1.16 -19.54
CA LYS A 62 -8.80 -1.28 -20.94
C LYS A 62 -10.25 -0.85 -21.14
N ASN A 63 -10.54 -0.32 -22.33
CA ASN A 63 -11.86 0.19 -22.70
C ASN A 63 -12.37 1.22 -21.68
N CYS A 64 -11.55 2.25 -21.43
CA CYS A 64 -11.88 3.40 -20.61
C CYS A 64 -12.70 4.41 -21.42
N HIS A 65 -13.51 5.23 -20.73
CA HIS A 65 -14.40 6.21 -21.37
C HIS A 65 -15.44 5.56 -22.29
N LEU A 66 -16.03 4.44 -21.86
CA LEU A 66 -17.28 3.97 -22.46
C LEU A 66 -18.36 5.02 -22.14
N ASN A 67 -18.63 5.85 -23.15
CA ASN A 67 -19.73 6.80 -23.19
C ASN A 67 -21.00 6.10 -23.66
#